data_AF-A0A6L5EJZ2-F1
#
_entry.id   AF-A0A6L5EJZ2-F1
#
_cell.length_a   1.000
_cell.length_b   1.000
_cell.length_c   1.000
_cell.angle_alpha   90.00
_cell.angle_beta   90.00
_cell.angle_gamma   90.00
#
_symmetry.space_group_name_H-M   'P 1'
#
loop_
_entity.id
_entity.type
_entity.pdbx_description
1 polymer ?
#
loop_
_entity_poly.entity_id
_entity_poly.type
_entity_poly.pdbx_seq_one_letter_code
_entity_poly.pdbx_strand_id
1 'polypeptide(L)' 'MNLLFLTFVFPLVGFLLLSFSRGRFSENLSALIGVGSVGLSAATAACVIWQFNVAPPEGGAYS' A
#
# COMPACT_ATOMS: atom_id res chain seq x y z
N MET A 1 -4.17 4.18 15.04
CA MET A 1 -2.84 4.04 14.40
C MET A 1 -2.88 4.67 13.01
N ASN A 2 -1.86 5.46 12.62
CA ASN A 2 -1.80 6.04 11.27
C ASN A 2 -1.28 4.99 10.27
N LEU A 3 -2.18 4.45 9.45
CA LEU A 3 -1.84 3.47 8.41
C LEU A 3 -1.67 4.11 7.03
N LEU A 4 -1.85 5.42 6.89
CA LEU A 4 -1.81 6.09 5.59
C LEU A 4 -0.46 5.95 4.90
N PHE A 5 0.65 5.94 5.65
CA PHE A 5 1.98 5.80 5.07
C PHE A 5 2.20 4.47 4.34
N LEU A 6 1.47 3.40 4.72
CA LEU A 6 1.58 2.09 4.06
C LEU A 6 1.12 2.14 2.60
N THR A 7 0.21 3.05 2.25
CA THR A 7 -0.25 3.25 0.87
C THR A 7 0.87 3.68 -0.07
N PHE A 8 1.94 4.27 0.47
CA PHE A 8 3.14 4.66 -0.26
C PHE A 8 4.32 3.69 -0.02
N VAL A 9 4.45 3.13 1.18
CA VAL A 9 5.55 2.21 1.49
C VAL A 9 5.41 0.88 0.77
N PHE A 10 4.21 0.31 0.65
CA PHE A 10 4.05 -0.96 -0.07
C PHE A 10 4.49 -0.86 -1.55
N PRO A 11 4.04 0.13 -2.35
CA PRO A 11 4.48 0.26 -3.74
C PRO A 11 5.97 0.61 -3.83
N LEU A 12 6.51 1.39 -2.89
CA LEU A 12 7.94 1.71 -2.84
C LEU A 12 8.78 0.44 -2.60
N VAL A 13 8.37 -0.42 -1.68
CA VAL A 13 9.05 -1.71 -1.44
C VAL A 13 8.94 -2.60 -2.67
N GLY A 14 7.75 -2.70 -3.29
CA GLY A 14 7.57 -3.43 -4.55
C GLY A 14 8.50 -2.92 -5.66
N PHE A 15 8.59 -1.60 -5.82
CA PHE A 15 9.51 -0.94 -6.75
C PHE A 15 10.98 -1.29 -6.47
N LEU A 16 11.43 -1.19 -5.22
CA LEU A 16 12.82 -1.49 -4.85
C LEU A 16 13.16 -2.97 -5.11
N LEU A 17 12.25 -3.88 -4.75
CA LEU A 17 12.42 -5.31 -5.00
C LEU A 17 12.57 -5.61 -6.49
N LEU A 18 11.69 -5.06 -7.33
CA LEU A 18 11.73 -5.27 -8.79
C LEU A 18 12.96 -4.60 -9.44
N SER A 19 13.31 -3.39 -9.00
CA SER A 19 14.44 -2.64 -9.54
C SER A 19 15.78 -3.33 -9.28
N PHE A 20 15.95 -3.95 -8.11
CA PHE A 20 17.20 -4.65 -7.74
C PHE A 20 17.25 -6.12 -8.15
N SER A 21 16.14 -6.70 -8.61
CA SER A 21 16.05 -8.12 -8.99
C SER A 21 16.04 -8.37 -10.51
N ARG A 22 16.39 -7.37 -11.32
CA ARG A 22 16.36 -7.44 -12.78
C ARG A 22 17.07 -8.70 -13.30
N GLY A 23 16.33 -9.57 -13.99
CA GLY A 23 16.82 -10.83 -14.56
C GLY A 23 16.96 -12.00 -13.58
N ARG A 24 16.65 -11.82 -12.29
CA ARG A 24 16.72 -12.88 -11.26
C ARG A 24 15.36 -13.52 -10.95
N PHE A 25 14.27 -12.79 -11.13
CA PHE A 25 12.91 -13.27 -10.86
C PHE A 25 12.21 -13.73 -12.14
N SER A 26 11.34 -14.74 -12.00
CA SER A 26 10.45 -15.15 -13.08
C SER A 26 9.39 -14.08 -13.34
N GLU A 27 8.79 -14.12 -14.52
CA GLU A 27 7.75 -13.18 -14.95
C GLU A 27 6.55 -13.20 -14.00
N ASN A 28 6.10 -14.40 -13.61
CA ASN A 28 4.99 -14.58 -12.66
C ASN A 28 5.31 -14.01 -11.27
N LEU A 29 6.53 -14.20 -10.78
CA LEU A 29 6.94 -13.66 -9.47
C LEU A 29 7.00 -12.13 -9.51
N SER A 30 7.55 -11.58 -10.60
CA SER A 30 7.63 -10.13 -10.80
C SER A 30 6.23 -9.50 -10.88
N ALA A 31 5.30 -10.16 -11.59
CA ALA A 31 3.91 -9.75 -11.66
C ALA A 31 3.24 -9.79 -10.28
N LEU A 32 3.44 -10.87 -9.51
CA LEU A 32 2.93 -11.02 -8.14
C LEU A 32 3.43 -9.92 -7.20
N ILE A 33 4.71 -9.57 -7.25
CA ILE A 33 5.28 -8.48 -6.42
C ILE A 33 4.66 -7.14 -6.82
N GLY A 34 4.58 -6.86 -8.12
CA GLY A 34 3.97 -5.63 -8.65
C GLY A 34 2.52 -5.48 -8.20
N VAL A 35 1.66 -6.40 -8.62
CA VAL A 35 0.22 -6.35 -8.30
C VAL A 35 -0.05 -6.49 -6.80
N GLY A 36 0.73 -7.31 -6.09
CA GLY A 36 0.60 -7.50 -4.64
C GLY A 36 0.90 -6.24 -3.84
N SER A 37 1.96 -5.51 -4.21
CA SER A 37 2.31 -4.26 -3.53
C SER A 37 1.24 -3.17 -3.69
N VAL A 38 0.68 -3.02 -4.89
CA VAL A 38 -0.42 -2.10 -5.17
C VAL A 38 -1.71 -2.57 -4.49
N GLY A 39 -2.01 -3.88 -4.52
CA GLY A 39 -3.17 -4.47 -3.87
C GLY A 39 -3.18 -4.26 -2.35
N LEU A 40 -2.04 -4.46 -1.68
CA LEU A 40 -1.90 -4.19 -0.25
C LEU A 40 -2.10 -2.70 0.09
N SER A 41 -1.64 -1.81 -0.79
CA SER A 41 -1.86 -0.36 -0.65
C SER A 41 -3.34 -0.01 -0.74
N ALA A 42 -4.02 -0.56 -1.74
CA ALA A 42 -5.46 -0.37 -1.94
C ALA A 42 -6.28 -0.92 -0.76
N ALA A 43 -5.94 -2.12 -0.28
CA ALA A 43 -6.59 -2.71 0.90
C ALA A 43 -6.40 -1.85 2.16
N THR A 44 -5.20 -1.29 2.34
CA THR A 44 -4.92 -0.39 3.47
C THR A 44 -5.72 0.90 3.36
N ALA A 45 -5.76 1.52 2.18
CA ALA A 45 -6.57 2.71 1.92
C ALA A 45 -8.06 2.44 2.20
N ALA A 46 -8.60 1.32 1.72
CA ALA A 46 -9.98 0.92 1.99
C ALA A 46 -10.26 0.77 3.50
N CYS A 47 -9.34 0.16 4.25
CA CYS A 47 -9.45 0.04 5.70
C CYS A 47 -9.43 1.41 6.40
N VAL A 48 -8.56 2.32 5.98
CA VAL A 48 -8.51 3.68 6.53
C VAL A 48 -9.77 4.47 6.21
N ILE A 49 -10.30 4.36 4.98
CA ILE A 49 -11.57 4.97 4.59
C ILE A 49 -12.71 4.44 5.47
N TRP A 50 -12.78 3.12 5.65
CA TRP A 50 -13.77 2.51 6.54
C TRP A 50 -13.68 3.06 7.96
N GLN A 51 -12.47 3.06 8.54
CA GLN A 51 -12.21 3.59 9.89
C GLN A 51 -12.64 5.06 10.02
N PHE A 52 -12.31 5.90 9.03
CA PHE A 52 -12.71 7.30 9.02
C PHE A 52 -14.23 7.49 9.04
N ASN A 53 -14.98 6.62 8.36
CA ASN A 53 -16.44 6.70 8.32
C ASN A 53 -17.10 6.20 9.61
N VAL A 54 -16.57 5.15 10.24
CA VAL A 54 -17.17 4.55 11.46
C VAL A 54 -16.73 5.24 12.75
N ALA A 55 -15.56 5.88 12.75
CA ALA A 55 -14.98 6.56 13.90
C ALA A 55 -14.23 7.83 13.44
N PRO A 56 -14.96 8.87 13.01
CA PRO A 56 -14.34 10.12 12.56
C PRO A 56 -13.56 10.80 13.71
N PRO A 57 -12.47 11.52 13.39
CA PRO A 57 -11.65 12.21 14.40
C PRO A 57 -12.42 13.24 15.21
N GLU A 58 -12.07 13.38 16.49
CA GLU A 58 -12.77 14.19 17.51
C GLU A 58 -12.74 15.71 17.24
N GLY A 59 -12.05 16.16 16.19
CA GLY A 59 -11.95 17.57 15.76
C GLY A 59 -12.24 17.81 14.28
N GLY A 60 -12.83 16.83 13.57
CA GLY A 60 -13.01 16.88 12.12
C GLY A 60 -11.71 16.62 11.34
N ALA A 61 -11.79 16.65 10.00
CA ALA A 61 -10.63 16.40 9.13
C ALA A 61 -9.70 17.62 8.96
N TYR A 62 -10.18 18.80 9.32
CA TYR A 62 -9.47 20.07 9.25
C TYR A 62 -9.96 20.97 10.40
N SER A 63 -9.02 21.64 11.05
CA SER A 63 -9.25 22.67 12.09
C SER A 63 -8.75 24.00 11.57
#